data_AF-A0A1Y2UX45-F1
#
_entry.id   AF-A0A1Y2UX45-F1
#
_cell.length_a   1.000
_cell.length_b   1.000
_cell.length_c   1.000
_cell.angle_alpha   90.00
_cell.angle_beta   90.00
_cell.angle_gamma   90.00
#
_symmetry.space_group_name_H-M   'P 1'
#
loop_
_entity.id
_entity.type
_entity.pdbx_description
1 polymer ?
#
loop_
_entity_poly.entity_id
_entity_poly.type
_entity_poly.pdbx_seq_one_letter_code
_entity_poly.pdbx_strand_id
1 'polypeptide(L)'
;MWNDEEDNNPYGTSFDRRDSITSSSAHPTSPGSRDYQAQRFETPNTPSSTSEDAPQLPTYGQQHADPESDEEYGTQSRGQAAPRRKPGGYDSRIEQILYENPELPILITDAGKSMESGGKYIVYTIRTGDLEVRRRYSEFASLRDALTRLHPTLIIPPIPEKHTMADYAANPTNAKQDQQIIDLRKRMLAVFLNRCRRMEQVRDDGVLWRFLDPNVSWNEVLHSHPISSIPKSIMKAPPLDTANPTPAHSYLPVPASSAKLKAPVNPPPGPVFDSSGTVASQILRRFPPEAHDLNEQELDPYFITYEASIKELEQALMGPMEKVNRRTLNHLSSLSADLSDLGAKFNAFALSEPSPSLAAAIERVGQAADSSYIATEELSSSLGASFAEPMRESAQFAGVVRNVLRYRILKRVQQEMANDELLKKKALLEQLETSEAEAKRIDQYLSSSQQFGGSHQVHPPRRSSSMKETSTQHYKDGSGEDTASIDSDFPHNHGDVSSAPSARVGVPERSASISNHRKAPSSNSITNKIFGPIRHAIQGVADVDPERTRRDAISKTRESIEQLEQAQVAAAQDVRDASASILQDLKRFQNEKEDDLRRYMLAYAKSQIEWAKKNKETWEEAKAEIEKIDET
;
A
#
# COMPACT_ATOMS: atom_id res chain seq x y z
N MET A 1 -22.73 18.94 -11.12
CA MET A 1 -23.27 17.78 -11.86
C MET A 1 -22.62 16.58 -11.22
N TRP A 2 -23.41 15.75 -10.55
CA TRP A 2 -22.87 14.60 -9.81
C TRP A 2 -22.53 13.51 -10.82
N ASN A 3 -21.36 12.89 -10.66
CA ASN A 3 -21.08 11.58 -11.23
C ASN A 3 -21.08 10.62 -10.04
N ASP A 4 -21.93 9.61 -10.11
CA ASP A 4 -21.93 8.50 -9.19
C ASP A 4 -20.74 7.58 -9.53
N GLU A 5 -19.90 7.26 -8.54
CA GLU A 5 -19.02 6.10 -8.57
C GLU A 5 -19.53 5.11 -7.52
N GLU A 6 -19.51 3.82 -7.86
CA GLU A 6 -20.44 2.83 -7.29
C GLU A 6 -20.11 2.46 -5.82
N ASP A 7 -21.13 2.51 -4.95
CA ASP A 7 -21.07 2.13 -3.53
C ASP A 7 -20.96 0.60 -3.36
N ASN A 8 -19.79 0.04 -3.66
CA ASN A 8 -19.48 -1.37 -3.44
C ASN A 8 -19.17 -1.62 -1.96
N ASN A 9 -20.22 -1.65 -1.13
CA ASN A 9 -20.15 -1.72 0.32
C ASN A 9 -20.40 -3.14 0.87
N PRO A 10 -19.35 -3.95 1.16
CA PRO A 10 -19.49 -5.26 1.78
C PRO A 10 -19.76 -5.23 3.29
N TYR A 11 -19.88 -4.04 3.90
CA TYR A 11 -20.05 -3.84 5.35
C TYR A 11 -21.37 -3.14 5.72
N GLY A 12 -22.33 -3.07 4.79
CA GLY A 12 -23.68 -2.56 5.03
C GLY A 12 -24.39 -3.30 6.17
N THR A 13 -24.78 -2.55 7.21
CA THR A 13 -25.32 -3.08 8.47
C THR A 13 -26.63 -3.84 8.28
N SER A 14 -26.68 -5.09 8.77
CA SER A 14 -27.89 -5.92 8.84
C SER A 14 -28.05 -6.59 10.22
N PHE A 15 -27.86 -5.79 11.28
CA PHE A 15 -28.27 -6.11 12.65
C PHE A 15 -29.41 -5.21 13.06
N ASP A 16 -30.66 -5.65 12.88
CA ASP A 16 -31.80 -5.02 13.54
C ASP A 16 -32.99 -5.98 13.74
N ARG A 17 -33.77 -5.67 14.79
CA ARG A 17 -35.10 -6.17 15.19
C ARG A 17 -35.22 -7.54 15.88
N ARG A 18 -35.33 -7.47 17.22
CA ARG A 18 -36.56 -7.91 17.90
C ARG A 18 -36.79 -7.32 19.31
N ASP A 19 -37.26 -6.07 19.32
CA ASP A 19 -38.23 -5.62 20.33
C ASP A 19 -39.64 -6.12 19.92
N SER A 20 -40.63 -6.32 20.79
CA SER A 20 -40.65 -6.47 22.26
C SER A 20 -42.03 -7.02 22.69
N ILE A 21 -42.14 -7.82 23.77
CA ILE A 21 -43.40 -7.98 24.52
C ILE A 21 -43.19 -8.30 26.02
N THR A 22 -43.34 -7.26 26.83
CA THR A 22 -43.81 -7.20 28.24
C THR A 22 -44.04 -8.48 29.07
N SER A 23 -43.25 -8.66 30.15
CA SER A 23 -43.65 -9.02 31.55
C SER A 23 -42.43 -9.55 32.32
N SER A 24 -42.22 -9.33 33.63
CA SER A 24 -42.85 -8.42 34.60
C SER A 24 -41.81 -8.10 35.71
N SER A 25 -42.07 -7.12 36.58
CA SER A 25 -41.07 -6.56 37.51
C SER A 25 -40.86 -7.38 38.79
N ALA A 26 -39.60 -7.68 39.12
CA ALA A 26 -39.14 -8.01 40.47
C ALA A 26 -37.71 -7.48 40.70
N HIS A 27 -37.47 -6.76 41.80
CA HIS A 27 -36.13 -6.34 42.22
C HIS A 27 -35.53 -7.32 43.24
N PRO A 28 -34.29 -7.79 43.04
CA PRO A 28 -33.42 -8.21 44.13
C PRO A 28 -32.65 -6.99 44.68
N THR A 29 -32.57 -6.86 46.01
CA THR A 29 -31.81 -5.79 46.69
C THR A 29 -30.30 -6.08 46.72
N SER A 30 -29.47 -5.09 46.42
CA SER A 30 -28.01 -5.18 46.54
C SER A 30 -27.54 -5.39 48.00
N PRO A 31 -26.64 -6.35 48.28
CA PRO A 31 -25.90 -6.38 49.54
C PRO A 31 -25.03 -5.13 49.71
N GLY A 32 -24.99 -4.58 50.92
CA GLY A 32 -24.33 -3.30 51.19
C GLY A 32 -22.80 -3.35 51.14
N SER A 33 -22.20 -2.23 50.76
CA SER A 33 -20.76 -1.97 50.86
C SER A 33 -20.28 -2.08 52.32
N ARG A 34 -19.14 -2.75 52.52
CA ARG A 34 -18.38 -2.72 53.78
C ARG A 34 -17.02 -2.11 53.53
N ASP A 35 -16.69 -1.07 54.29
CA ASP A 35 -15.40 -0.40 54.22
C ASP A 35 -14.26 -1.33 54.61
N TYR A 36 -13.22 -1.40 53.76
CA TYR A 36 -11.89 -1.80 54.18
C TYR A 36 -10.97 -0.58 54.12
N GLN A 37 -10.74 0.02 55.29
CA GLN A 37 -9.81 1.13 55.44
C GLN A 37 -8.37 0.67 55.20
N ALA A 38 -7.58 1.53 54.55
CA ALA A 38 -6.19 1.23 54.28
C ALA A 38 -5.36 1.15 55.58
N GLN A 39 -4.65 0.04 55.77
CA GLN A 39 -3.54 -0.05 56.72
C GLN A 39 -2.21 0.05 55.95
N ARG A 40 -1.31 0.87 56.51
CA ARG A 40 0.00 1.17 55.92
C ARG A 40 0.94 0.00 56.21
N PHE A 41 1.73 -0.41 55.22
CA PHE A 41 2.97 -1.13 55.50
C PHE A 41 4.07 -0.11 55.80
N GLU A 42 4.69 -0.24 56.97
CA GLU A 42 5.72 0.68 57.44
C GLU A 42 7.12 0.28 56.96
N THR A 43 7.94 1.27 56.66
CA THR A 43 9.35 1.12 56.30
C THR A 43 10.23 0.97 57.56
N PRO A 44 11.07 -0.07 57.67
CA PRO A 44 12.13 -0.11 58.68
C PRO A 44 13.19 0.98 58.41
N ASN A 45 13.56 1.74 59.44
CA ASN A 45 14.58 2.80 59.34
C ASN A 45 16.01 2.25 59.41
N THR A 46 16.95 3.04 58.92
CA THR A 46 18.40 2.82 59.07
C THR A 46 18.92 3.26 60.46
N PRO A 47 20.04 2.69 60.91
CA PRO A 47 21.06 3.38 61.71
C PRO A 47 22.29 3.74 60.85
N SER A 48 23.18 4.60 61.34
CA SER A 48 24.33 5.12 60.57
C SER A 48 25.57 5.43 61.44
N SER A 49 26.77 5.30 60.85
CA SER A 49 28.10 5.62 61.40
C SER A 49 28.57 4.72 62.57
N THR A 50 29.83 4.28 62.69
CA THR A 50 31.11 5.05 62.66
C THR A 50 32.36 4.22 62.31
N SER A 51 33.46 4.93 61.98
CA SER A 51 34.89 4.64 62.27
C SER A 51 35.63 3.39 61.74
N GLU A 52 36.55 3.68 60.79
CA GLU A 52 38.01 3.39 60.86
C GLU A 52 38.67 2.13 60.23
N ASP A 53 39.91 2.42 59.78
CA ASP A 53 41.06 1.62 59.30
C ASP A 53 41.07 0.83 57.96
N ALA A 54 42.28 0.71 57.42
CA ALA A 54 42.64 0.10 56.12
C ALA A 54 43.82 -0.90 56.28
N PRO A 55 44.28 -1.65 55.24
CA PRO A 55 45.07 -1.10 54.14
C PRO A 55 44.81 -1.73 52.75
N GLN A 56 45.63 -1.39 51.75
CA GLN A 56 45.50 -1.76 50.32
C GLN A 56 46.59 -2.74 49.81
N LEU A 57 46.50 -3.05 48.49
CA LEU A 57 47.55 -3.50 47.54
C LEU A 57 47.73 -5.03 47.32
N PRO A 58 48.30 -5.46 46.17
CA PRO A 58 48.77 -4.69 45.00
C PRO A 58 48.19 -5.08 43.63
N THR A 59 48.28 -4.16 42.67
CA THR A 59 48.11 -4.36 41.22
C THR A 59 49.39 -4.85 40.55
N TYR A 60 49.29 -5.78 39.59
CA TYR A 60 50.18 -5.98 38.43
C TYR A 60 49.44 -6.85 37.39
N GLY A 61 49.68 -6.77 36.08
CA GLY A 61 50.61 -5.92 35.33
C GLY A 61 50.22 -5.79 33.84
N GLN A 62 51.04 -5.09 33.05
CA GLN A 62 50.73 -4.57 31.71
C GLN A 62 51.58 -5.24 30.61
N GLN A 63 51.03 -5.43 29.40
CA GLN A 63 51.78 -5.76 28.18
C GLN A 63 51.05 -5.31 26.90
N HIS A 64 51.73 -5.34 25.74
CA HIS A 64 51.45 -4.54 24.54
C HIS A 64 51.33 -5.38 23.24
N ALA A 65 50.80 -4.74 22.18
CA ALA A 65 50.83 -5.13 20.75
C ALA A 65 49.95 -6.34 20.36
N ASP A 66 49.40 -6.45 19.14
CA ASP A 66 49.19 -5.45 18.06
C ASP A 66 47.94 -5.87 17.22
N PRO A 67 47.41 -5.04 16.29
CA PRO A 67 46.13 -5.30 15.63
C PRO A 67 46.26 -5.97 14.24
N GLU A 68 45.61 -7.12 14.05
CA GLU A 68 45.22 -7.66 12.73
C GLU A 68 43.74 -8.10 12.75
N SER A 69 43.18 -8.40 11.57
CA SER A 69 41.75 -8.58 11.34
C SER A 69 41.20 -9.93 11.81
N ASP A 70 39.90 -9.98 12.09
CA ASP A 70 38.93 -10.61 11.17
C ASP A 70 37.48 -10.33 11.61
N GLU A 71 36.59 -10.10 10.64
CA GLU A 71 35.13 -10.00 10.87
C GLU A 71 34.49 -11.38 10.64
N GLU A 72 34.06 -12.07 11.70
CA GLU A 72 33.23 -13.28 11.58
C GLU A 72 31.92 -13.20 12.40
N TYR A 73 30.83 -13.66 11.80
CA TYR A 73 29.46 -13.50 12.27
C TYR A 73 29.09 -14.49 13.40
N GLY A 74 29.48 -14.18 14.64
CA GLY A 74 29.27 -15.05 15.81
C GLY A 74 27.93 -14.88 16.54
N THR A 75 26.95 -15.76 16.29
CA THR A 75 25.71 -15.85 17.10
C THR A 75 25.93 -16.60 18.42
N GLN A 76 25.89 -15.91 19.57
CA GLN A 76 25.93 -16.59 20.88
C GLN A 76 25.01 -15.99 21.96
N SER A 77 24.32 -16.92 22.65
CA SER A 77 23.87 -16.93 24.05
C SER A 77 23.06 -15.76 24.65
N ARG A 78 21.88 -16.12 25.19
CA ARG A 78 21.10 -15.32 26.14
C ARG A 78 21.83 -15.17 27.49
N GLY A 79 22.71 -14.18 27.61
CA GLY A 79 23.04 -13.52 28.87
C GLY A 79 22.22 -12.24 29.06
N GLN A 80 22.24 -11.64 30.26
CA GLN A 80 21.68 -10.29 30.46
C GLN A 80 22.53 -9.27 29.67
N ALA A 81 22.05 -8.86 28.50
CA ALA A 81 22.74 -7.90 27.65
C ALA A 81 22.76 -6.52 28.33
N ALA A 82 23.94 -5.95 28.52
CA ALA A 82 24.07 -4.54 28.89
C ALA A 82 23.41 -3.65 27.81
N PRO A 83 22.77 -2.53 28.18
CA PRO A 83 22.08 -1.67 27.23
C PRO A 83 23.05 -1.18 26.14
N ARG A 84 22.70 -1.49 24.87
CA ARG A 84 23.51 -1.10 23.71
C ARG A 84 23.47 0.42 23.58
N ARG A 85 24.63 1.08 23.76
CA ARG A 85 24.75 2.54 23.56
C ARG A 85 24.95 2.85 22.07
N LYS A 86 24.13 3.75 21.52
CA LYS A 86 24.21 4.21 20.13
C LYS A 86 25.50 5.02 19.92
N PRO A 87 26.39 4.65 18.97
CA PRO A 87 27.52 5.48 18.60
C PRO A 87 27.05 6.85 18.11
N GLY A 88 27.66 7.92 18.58
CA GLY A 88 27.24 9.30 18.32
C GLY A 88 26.24 9.90 19.33
N GLY A 89 25.64 9.09 20.21
CA GLY A 89 24.68 9.54 21.22
C GLY A 89 23.22 9.43 20.77
N TYR A 90 22.34 10.20 21.39
CA TYR A 90 20.89 10.16 21.18
C TYR A 90 20.33 11.57 20.98
N ASP A 91 19.39 11.70 20.03
CA ASP A 91 18.71 12.97 19.75
C ASP A 91 17.57 13.24 20.75
N SER A 92 17.08 12.21 21.44
CA SER A 92 16.00 12.32 22.43
C SER A 92 16.04 11.20 23.49
N ARG A 93 15.40 11.44 24.64
CA ARG A 93 15.18 10.43 25.69
C ARG A 93 14.35 9.24 25.18
N ILE A 94 13.39 9.49 24.29
CA ILE A 94 12.55 8.44 23.71
C ILE A 94 13.31 7.56 22.71
N GLU A 95 14.24 8.14 21.93
CA GLU A 95 15.16 7.35 21.09
C GLU A 95 16.05 6.44 21.96
N GLN A 96 16.65 6.99 23.03
CA GLN A 96 17.45 6.19 23.97
C GLN A 96 16.67 4.99 24.50
N ILE A 97 15.43 5.21 24.97
CA ILE A 97 14.58 4.13 25.51
C ILE A 97 14.39 3.03 24.46
N LEU A 98 14.03 3.39 23.23
CA LEU A 98 13.75 2.44 22.15
C LEU A 98 14.98 1.69 21.64
N TYR A 99 16.16 2.33 21.66
CA TYR A 99 17.42 1.74 21.21
C TYR A 99 18.08 0.86 22.29
N GLU A 100 18.15 1.33 23.53
CA GLU A 100 18.75 0.57 24.64
C GLU A 100 17.87 -0.63 25.07
N ASN A 101 16.55 -0.54 24.89
CA ASN A 101 15.57 -1.52 25.36
C ASN A 101 14.68 -2.06 24.21
N PRO A 102 15.24 -2.79 23.23
CA PRO A 102 14.51 -3.23 22.03
C PRO A 102 13.34 -4.19 22.30
N GLU A 103 13.23 -4.78 23.49
CA GLU A 103 12.08 -5.60 23.89
C GLU A 103 10.96 -4.81 24.58
N LEU A 104 11.20 -3.54 24.95
CA LEU A 104 10.22 -2.74 25.68
C LEU A 104 8.96 -2.47 24.83
N PRO A 105 7.76 -2.85 25.28
CA PRO A 105 6.53 -2.59 24.54
C PRO A 105 6.10 -1.13 24.65
N ILE A 106 5.62 -0.56 23.55
CA ILE A 106 4.88 0.71 23.58
C ILE A 106 3.44 0.37 23.98
N LEU A 107 2.91 1.00 25.03
CA LEU A 107 1.58 0.72 25.56
C LEU A 107 0.63 1.88 25.29
N ILE A 108 -0.60 1.60 24.87
CA ILE A 108 -1.69 2.59 24.91
C ILE A 108 -2.47 2.33 26.21
N THR A 109 -2.23 3.16 27.23
CA THR A 109 -2.75 2.97 28.58
C THR A 109 -4.22 3.36 28.66
N ASP A 110 -4.56 4.54 28.17
CA ASP A 110 -5.89 5.15 28.19
C ASP A 110 -6.36 5.56 26.77
N ALA A 111 -7.68 5.60 26.56
CA ALA A 111 -8.32 6.04 25.33
C ALA A 111 -9.69 6.67 25.65
N GLY A 112 -9.80 8.00 25.61
CA GLY A 112 -10.99 8.71 26.09
C GLY A 112 -11.26 10.06 25.41
N LYS A 113 -12.43 10.63 25.68
CA LYS A 113 -12.83 11.96 25.18
C LYS A 113 -11.97 13.05 25.84
N SER A 114 -11.27 13.87 25.06
CA SER A 114 -10.38 14.92 25.61
C SER A 114 -11.14 15.96 26.44
N MET A 115 -10.81 16.08 27.74
CA MET A 115 -11.38 17.10 28.62
C MET A 115 -11.01 18.51 28.16
N GLU A 116 -9.73 18.74 27.85
CA GLU A 116 -9.18 20.03 27.39
C GLU A 116 -9.84 20.53 26.09
N SER A 117 -10.23 19.62 25.20
CA SER A 117 -10.84 19.93 23.90
C SER A 117 -12.37 19.87 23.90
N GLY A 118 -13.01 19.84 25.07
CA GLY A 118 -14.48 19.78 25.19
C GLY A 118 -15.10 18.52 24.59
N GLY A 119 -14.42 17.39 24.71
CA GLY A 119 -14.90 16.06 24.29
C GLY A 119 -14.97 15.80 22.78
N LYS A 120 -14.53 16.74 21.93
CA LYS A 120 -14.69 16.72 20.46
C LYS A 120 -14.03 15.54 19.74
N TYR A 121 -13.09 14.83 20.36
CA TYR A 121 -12.41 13.67 19.78
C TYR A 121 -11.81 12.76 20.87
N ILE A 122 -11.58 11.51 20.50
CA ILE A 122 -10.86 10.52 21.31
C ILE A 122 -9.35 10.76 21.22
N VAL A 123 -8.71 10.78 22.39
CA VAL A 123 -7.27 10.87 22.59
C VAL A 123 -6.78 9.56 23.19
N TYR A 124 -5.68 9.05 22.66
CA TYR A 124 -4.98 7.85 23.12
C TYR A 124 -3.75 8.30 23.92
N THR A 125 -3.62 7.78 25.12
CA THR A 125 -2.48 8.04 26.00
C THR A 125 -1.46 6.92 25.79
N ILE A 126 -0.29 7.26 25.26
CA ILE A 126 0.76 6.33 24.83
C ILE A 126 1.91 6.42 25.83
N ARG A 127 2.30 5.28 26.43
CA ARG A 127 3.42 5.17 27.36
C ARG A 127 4.56 4.34 26.75
N THR A 128 5.78 4.86 26.84
CA THR A 128 7.00 4.16 26.43
C THR A 128 8.04 4.33 27.53
N GLY A 129 8.19 3.31 28.37
CA GLY A 129 9.01 3.39 29.58
C GLY A 129 8.45 4.42 30.58
N ASP A 130 9.31 5.36 30.97
CA ASP A 130 9.04 6.51 31.85
C ASP A 130 8.31 7.67 31.15
N LEU A 131 8.22 7.68 29.81
CA LEU A 131 7.58 8.76 29.05
C LEU A 131 6.13 8.44 28.69
N GLU A 132 5.26 9.45 28.74
CA GLU A 132 3.86 9.37 28.35
C GLU A 132 3.45 10.57 27.47
N VAL A 133 2.88 10.31 26.29
CA VAL A 133 2.43 11.31 25.32
C VAL A 133 0.97 11.05 24.92
N ARG A 134 0.23 12.10 24.56
CA ARG A 134 -1.17 12.00 24.17
C ARG A 134 -1.33 12.35 22.69
N ARG A 135 -1.92 11.44 21.90
CA ARG A 135 -2.15 11.62 20.45
C ARG A 135 -3.58 11.22 20.06
N ARG A 136 -4.19 11.90 19.08
CA ARG A 136 -5.52 11.57 18.54
C ARG A 136 -5.41 10.71 17.27
N TYR A 137 -6.48 9.99 16.90
CA TYR A 137 -6.49 9.08 15.74
C TYR A 137 -5.95 9.70 14.43
N SER A 138 -6.26 10.97 14.14
CA SER A 138 -5.77 11.62 12.91
C SER A 138 -4.26 11.92 12.90
N GLU A 139 -3.61 11.94 14.06
CA GLU A 139 -2.15 12.02 14.16
C GLU A 139 -1.52 10.66 13.82
N PHE A 140 -2.07 9.54 14.33
CA PHE A 140 -1.66 8.20 13.88
C PHE A 140 -1.85 8.00 12.36
N ALA A 141 -2.94 8.53 11.80
CA ALA A 141 -3.19 8.47 10.35
C ALA A 141 -2.13 9.24 9.54
N SER A 142 -1.73 10.42 10.01
CA SER A 142 -0.65 11.21 9.38
C SER A 142 0.75 10.64 9.63
N LEU A 143 0.98 9.96 10.76
CA LEU A 143 2.21 9.19 10.99
C LEU A 143 2.30 8.03 9.99
N ARG A 144 1.22 7.26 9.81
CA ARG A 144 1.21 6.16 8.83
C ARG A 144 1.41 6.67 7.41
N ASP A 145 0.79 7.78 7.03
CA ASP A 145 1.00 8.41 5.72
C ASP A 145 2.46 8.85 5.54
N ALA A 146 3.03 9.56 6.53
CA ALA A 146 4.42 9.97 6.51
C ALA A 146 5.39 8.78 6.36
N LEU A 147 5.22 7.72 7.16
CA LEU A 147 6.05 6.51 7.06
C LEU A 147 5.87 5.78 5.72
N THR A 148 4.65 5.75 5.18
CA THR A 148 4.38 5.13 3.86
C THR A 148 4.97 5.95 2.70
N ARG A 149 5.05 7.28 2.85
CA ARG A 149 5.71 8.19 1.89
C ARG A 149 7.23 8.16 2.01
N LEU A 150 7.76 7.99 3.24
CA LEU A 150 9.19 7.87 3.51
C LEU A 150 9.76 6.56 2.96
N HIS A 151 9.07 5.46 3.26
CA HIS A 151 9.52 4.08 3.05
C HIS A 151 8.60 3.33 2.06
N PRO A 152 8.54 3.72 0.78
CA PRO A 152 7.60 3.14 -0.19
C PRO A 152 7.91 1.68 -0.56
N THR A 153 9.07 1.16 -0.14
CA THR A 153 9.48 -0.24 -0.30
C THR A 153 9.06 -1.14 0.86
N LEU A 154 8.60 -0.59 1.99
CA LEU A 154 8.35 -1.35 3.22
C LEU A 154 6.85 -1.56 3.48
N ILE A 155 6.51 -2.73 4.02
CA ILE A 155 5.13 -3.09 4.38
C ILE A 155 4.75 -2.41 5.72
N ILE A 156 4.50 -1.10 5.66
CA ILE A 156 4.08 -0.29 6.81
C ILE A 156 2.71 -0.78 7.32
N PRO A 157 2.59 -1.24 8.58
CA PRO A 157 1.39 -1.89 9.10
C PRO A 157 0.10 -1.07 8.91
N PRO A 158 -1.06 -1.73 8.70
CA PRO A 158 -2.34 -1.05 8.62
C PRO A 158 -2.73 -0.41 9.97
N ILE A 159 -3.66 0.54 9.91
CA ILE A 159 -4.34 1.12 11.09
C ILE A 159 -5.86 0.96 10.89
N PRO A 160 -6.65 0.91 11.98
CA PRO A 160 -8.11 0.78 11.91
C PRO A 160 -8.73 1.94 11.13
N GLU A 161 -9.83 1.69 10.41
CA GLU A 161 -10.42 2.70 9.52
C GLU A 161 -10.99 3.93 10.25
N LYS A 162 -11.16 5.02 9.49
CA LYS A 162 -11.69 6.30 9.97
C LYS A 162 -13.23 6.29 10.06
N HIS A 163 -13.76 5.53 11.02
CA HIS A 163 -15.12 5.65 11.53
C HIS A 163 -15.42 7.11 11.95
N THR A 164 -16.64 7.59 11.70
CA THR A 164 -17.00 9.01 11.75
C THR A 164 -17.30 9.46 13.18
N MET A 165 -16.94 10.68 13.56
CA MET A 165 -17.29 11.20 14.91
C MET A 165 -18.79 11.46 15.12
N ALA A 166 -19.60 11.42 14.05
CA ALA A 166 -21.06 11.46 14.15
C ALA A 166 -21.62 10.19 14.82
N ASP A 167 -21.03 9.04 14.50
CA ASP A 167 -21.45 7.71 14.98
C ASP A 167 -21.36 7.65 16.53
N TYR A 168 -20.25 8.15 17.08
CA TYR A 168 -19.92 8.26 18.53
C TYR A 168 -20.67 9.35 19.32
N ALA A 169 -21.62 10.04 18.68
CA ALA A 169 -22.24 11.25 19.23
C ALA A 169 -23.75 11.34 19.01
N ALA A 170 -24.29 10.66 18.00
CA ALA A 170 -25.71 10.76 17.65
C ALA A 170 -26.64 10.03 18.66
N ASN A 171 -26.25 8.85 19.15
CA ASN A 171 -27.14 7.95 19.89
C ASN A 171 -26.52 7.43 21.20
N PRO A 172 -26.96 7.89 22.39
CA PRO A 172 -26.43 7.39 23.68
C PRO A 172 -26.76 5.92 23.96
N THR A 173 -27.69 5.31 23.21
CA THR A 173 -27.96 3.85 23.22
C THR A 173 -26.76 3.03 22.72
N ASN A 174 -25.89 3.61 21.90
CA ASN A 174 -24.82 2.89 21.21
C ASN A 174 -23.48 2.88 21.98
N ALA A 175 -23.44 3.38 23.22
CA ALA A 175 -22.21 3.52 24.01
C ALA A 175 -21.38 2.22 24.17
N LYS A 176 -22.03 1.04 24.12
CA LYS A 176 -21.32 -0.26 24.08
C LYS A 176 -20.55 -0.48 22.77
N GLN A 177 -21.12 -0.10 21.63
CA GLN A 177 -20.47 -0.18 20.32
C GLN A 177 -19.32 0.82 20.21
N ASP A 178 -19.53 2.05 20.68
CA ASP A 178 -18.48 3.08 20.76
C ASP A 178 -17.25 2.57 21.52
N GLN A 179 -17.45 1.96 22.68
CA GLN A 179 -16.39 1.38 23.49
C GLN A 179 -15.68 0.23 22.76
N GLN A 180 -16.42 -0.68 22.13
CA GLN A 180 -15.83 -1.76 21.33
C GLN A 180 -14.93 -1.24 20.19
N ILE A 181 -15.32 -0.17 19.48
CA ILE A 181 -14.50 0.40 18.41
C ILE A 181 -13.30 1.17 18.99
N ILE A 182 -13.44 1.83 20.15
CA ILE A 182 -12.31 2.46 20.87
C ILE A 182 -11.29 1.42 21.32
N ASP A 183 -11.75 0.28 21.86
CA ASP A 183 -10.87 -0.80 22.34
C ASP A 183 -10.18 -1.54 21.19
N LEU A 184 -10.89 -1.83 20.10
CA LEU A 184 -10.30 -2.33 18.85
C LEU A 184 -9.25 -1.35 18.32
N ARG A 185 -9.55 -0.05 18.30
CA ARG A 185 -8.58 0.99 17.88
C ARG A 185 -7.36 1.03 18.79
N LYS A 186 -7.55 0.99 20.11
CA LYS A 186 -6.47 0.94 21.11
C LYS A 186 -5.58 -0.29 20.92
N ARG A 187 -6.14 -1.46 20.61
CA ARG A 187 -5.37 -2.67 20.26
C ARG A 187 -4.60 -2.50 18.95
N MET A 188 -5.27 -2.20 17.83
CA MET A 188 -4.62 -2.11 16.53
C MET A 188 -3.57 -0.98 16.44
N LEU A 189 -3.80 0.17 17.10
CA LEU A 189 -2.81 1.26 17.15
C LEU A 189 -1.58 0.89 17.99
N ALA A 190 -1.76 0.12 19.07
CA ALA A 190 -0.63 -0.44 19.80
C ALA A 190 0.13 -1.50 18.98
N VAL A 191 -0.57 -2.33 18.19
CA VAL A 191 0.05 -3.26 17.23
C VAL A 191 0.85 -2.50 16.18
N PHE A 192 0.29 -1.45 15.57
CA PHE A 192 0.99 -0.58 14.61
C PHE A 192 2.30 -0.04 15.19
N LEU A 193 2.27 0.61 16.37
CA LEU A 193 3.48 1.14 17.01
C LEU A 193 4.51 0.05 17.35
N ASN A 194 4.06 -1.10 17.87
CA ASN A 194 4.97 -2.20 18.24
C ASN A 194 5.52 -2.99 17.04
N ARG A 195 4.91 -2.90 15.86
CA ARG A 195 5.49 -3.39 14.61
C ARG A 195 6.49 -2.38 14.05
N CYS A 196 6.10 -1.10 13.92
CA CYS A 196 6.97 -0.03 13.42
C CYS A 196 8.29 0.10 14.21
N ARG A 197 8.27 -0.01 15.55
CA ARG A 197 9.50 0.06 16.37
C ARG A 197 10.50 -1.10 16.14
N ARG A 198 10.11 -2.16 15.43
CA ARG A 198 10.97 -3.31 15.07
C ARG A 198 11.53 -3.18 13.64
N MET A 199 11.13 -2.15 12.90
CA MET A 199 11.62 -1.85 11.56
C MET A 199 12.75 -0.82 11.68
N GLU A 200 13.96 -1.24 11.34
CA GLU A 200 15.19 -0.44 11.47
C GLU A 200 15.07 0.92 10.78
N GLN A 201 14.68 0.92 9.51
CA GLN A 201 14.51 2.12 8.70
C GLN A 201 13.51 3.12 9.29
N VAL A 202 12.47 2.63 9.98
CA VAL A 202 11.37 3.42 10.58
C VAL A 202 11.72 3.93 11.99
N ARG A 203 12.72 3.33 12.63
CA ARG A 203 13.30 3.83 13.89
C ARG A 203 14.33 4.93 13.60
N ASP A 204 15.10 4.75 12.53
CA ASP A 204 16.29 5.56 12.23
C ASP A 204 15.96 6.83 11.40
N ASP A 205 14.76 6.94 10.82
CA ASP A 205 14.24 8.16 10.15
C ASP A 205 13.88 9.34 11.10
N GLY A 206 13.94 9.08 12.41
CA GLY A 206 13.61 10.01 13.47
C GLY A 206 12.12 10.37 13.63
N VAL A 207 11.23 9.93 12.75
CA VAL A 207 9.81 10.29 12.76
C VAL A 207 9.03 9.49 13.79
N LEU A 208 9.26 8.18 13.90
CA LEU A 208 8.54 7.34 14.87
C LEU A 208 8.79 7.80 16.31
N TRP A 209 10.05 8.07 16.69
CA TRP A 209 10.35 8.49 18.05
C TRP A 209 9.93 9.95 18.33
N ARG A 210 9.99 10.87 17.34
CA ARG A 210 9.39 12.22 17.47
C ARG A 210 7.87 12.21 17.66
N PHE A 211 7.15 11.23 17.12
CA PHE A 211 5.72 11.04 17.42
C PHE A 211 5.49 10.65 18.89
N LEU A 212 6.41 9.86 19.46
CA LEU A 212 6.33 9.32 20.82
C LEU A 212 6.90 10.27 21.90
N ASP A 213 7.63 11.33 21.53
CA ASP A 213 8.14 12.32 22.46
C ASP A 213 7.03 13.29 22.94
N PRO A 214 6.82 13.46 24.27
CA PRO A 214 5.85 14.43 24.79
C PRO A 214 6.27 15.90 24.60
N ASN A 215 7.56 16.18 24.40
CA ASN A 215 8.09 17.53 24.22
C ASN A 215 7.99 18.01 22.76
N VAL A 216 7.64 17.12 21.82
CA VAL A 216 7.66 17.41 20.38
C VAL A 216 6.24 17.59 19.83
N SER A 217 6.02 18.75 19.20
CA SER A 217 4.78 19.07 18.48
C SER A 217 4.68 18.24 17.20
N TRP A 218 3.73 17.30 17.13
CA TRP A 218 3.55 16.47 15.93
C TRP A 218 3.26 17.29 14.67
N ASN A 219 2.57 18.43 14.81
CA ASN A 219 2.35 19.34 13.68
C ASN A 219 3.65 19.96 13.17
N GLU A 220 4.63 20.20 14.04
CA GLU A 220 5.96 20.68 13.64
C GLU A 220 6.74 19.58 12.91
N VAL A 221 6.69 18.34 13.40
CA VAL A 221 7.33 17.18 12.76
C VAL A 221 6.88 17.04 11.30
N LEU A 222 5.57 17.13 11.03
CA LEU A 222 4.99 17.07 9.68
C LEU A 222 5.48 18.17 8.72
N HIS A 223 5.91 19.32 9.25
CA HIS A 223 6.43 20.45 8.47
C HIS A 223 7.97 20.55 8.54
N SER A 224 8.64 19.51 9.04
CA SER A 224 10.10 19.42 9.19
C SER A 224 10.69 18.27 8.35
N HIS A 225 12.01 18.28 8.19
CA HIS A 225 12.74 17.17 7.57
C HIS A 225 12.61 15.88 8.44
N PRO A 226 12.46 14.69 7.83
CA PRO A 226 12.45 14.40 6.40
C PRO A 226 11.11 14.64 5.70
N ILE A 227 9.99 14.68 6.43
CA ILE A 227 8.61 14.65 5.90
C ILE A 227 8.32 15.79 4.92
N SER A 228 8.76 17.01 5.23
CA SER A 228 8.56 18.20 4.39
C SER A 228 9.39 18.21 3.11
N SER A 229 10.48 17.42 3.06
CA SER A 229 11.38 17.34 1.90
C SER A 229 10.89 16.33 0.85
N ILE A 230 10.06 15.35 1.24
CA ILE A 230 9.54 14.32 0.33
C ILE A 230 8.71 14.96 -0.80
N PRO A 231 9.04 14.75 -2.08
CA PRO A 231 8.29 15.28 -3.20
C PRO A 231 6.80 14.93 -3.21
N LYS A 232 6.00 15.75 -3.90
CA LYS A 232 4.55 15.52 -4.11
C LYS A 232 4.24 14.21 -4.84
N SER A 233 5.19 13.67 -5.60
CA SER A 233 5.14 12.33 -6.17
C SER A 233 6.40 11.57 -5.77
N ILE A 234 6.24 10.48 -5.01
CA ILE A 234 7.31 9.55 -4.62
C ILE A 234 8.00 8.85 -5.82
N MET A 235 7.48 9.05 -7.04
CA MET A 235 8.13 8.66 -8.28
C MET A 235 9.33 9.55 -8.62
N LYS A 236 9.38 10.79 -8.10
CA LYS A 236 10.50 11.74 -8.28
C LYS A 236 11.44 11.79 -7.07
N ALA A 237 11.63 10.65 -6.42
CA ALA A 237 12.58 10.46 -5.33
C ALA A 237 13.13 9.02 -5.36
N PRO A 238 14.34 8.77 -4.82
CA PRO A 238 14.89 7.43 -4.76
C PRO A 238 14.13 6.59 -3.71
N PRO A 239 14.02 5.27 -3.90
CA PRO A 239 13.11 4.42 -3.12
C PRO A 239 13.53 4.23 -1.66
N LEU A 240 14.82 4.42 -1.33
CA LEU A 240 15.37 4.21 0.01
C LEU A 240 15.61 5.51 0.80
N ASP A 241 15.59 6.66 0.13
CA ASP A 241 15.73 7.99 0.75
C ASP A 241 14.85 9.01 0.01
N THR A 242 13.54 8.86 0.17
CA THR A 242 12.56 9.68 -0.55
C THR A 242 12.60 11.17 -0.15
N ALA A 243 13.34 11.53 0.90
CA ALA A 243 13.48 12.89 1.40
C ALA A 243 14.66 13.65 0.78
N ASN A 244 15.66 12.96 0.21
CA ASN A 244 16.84 13.59 -0.41
C ASN A 244 16.94 13.28 -1.94
N PRO A 245 15.98 13.71 -2.77
CA PRO A 245 16.01 13.48 -4.20
C PRO A 245 17.17 14.21 -4.90
N THR A 246 18.01 13.48 -5.62
CA THR A 246 19.08 14.08 -6.45
C THR A 246 18.49 14.84 -7.66
N PRO A 247 19.21 15.80 -8.27
CA PRO A 247 18.71 16.60 -9.40
C PRO A 247 18.15 15.77 -10.57
N ALA A 248 18.74 14.60 -10.85
CA ALA A 248 18.27 13.66 -11.86
C ALA A 248 16.80 13.24 -11.69
N HIS A 249 16.33 13.12 -10.44
CA HIS A 249 14.94 12.75 -10.14
C HIS A 249 13.93 13.80 -10.58
N SER A 250 14.35 15.07 -10.73
CA SER A 250 13.48 16.14 -11.22
C SER A 250 13.07 15.92 -12.69
N TYR A 251 13.91 15.26 -13.49
CA TYR A 251 13.68 14.95 -14.90
C TYR A 251 12.90 13.65 -15.13
N LEU A 252 12.76 12.79 -14.12
CA LEU A 252 12.05 11.51 -14.26
C LEU A 252 10.59 11.70 -14.71
N PRO A 253 10.10 10.91 -15.69
CA PRO A 253 8.68 10.88 -16.05
C PRO A 253 7.85 10.29 -14.91
N VAL A 254 6.58 10.68 -14.79
CA VAL A 254 5.66 10.13 -13.77
C VAL A 254 4.64 9.23 -14.47
N PRO A 255 4.65 7.91 -14.24
CA PRO A 255 3.66 7.01 -14.83
C PRO A 255 2.25 7.24 -14.28
N ALA A 256 1.24 6.88 -15.08
CA ALA A 256 -0.14 6.86 -14.61
C ALA A 256 -0.36 5.78 -13.55
N SER A 257 -1.25 6.02 -12.57
CA SER A 257 -1.59 5.09 -11.49
C SER A 257 -2.15 3.75 -11.98
N SER A 258 -2.62 3.66 -13.22
CA SER A 258 -3.09 2.45 -13.92
C SER A 258 -2.07 1.79 -14.85
N ALA A 259 -0.89 2.38 -15.06
CA ALA A 259 0.10 1.91 -16.05
C ALA A 259 0.71 0.54 -15.67
N LYS A 260 0.72 -0.38 -16.63
CA LYS A 260 1.23 -1.76 -16.48
C LYS A 260 2.51 -1.95 -17.30
N LEU A 261 3.31 -2.93 -16.91
CA LEU A 261 4.48 -3.38 -17.68
C LEU A 261 4.05 -3.93 -19.04
N LYS A 262 4.90 -3.76 -20.06
CA LYS A 262 4.74 -4.44 -21.35
C LYS A 262 4.96 -5.94 -21.14
N ALA A 263 4.09 -6.78 -21.70
CA ALA A 263 4.25 -8.24 -21.57
C ALA A 263 5.51 -8.70 -22.34
N PRO A 264 6.36 -9.57 -21.76
CA PRO A 264 7.55 -10.08 -22.46
C PRO A 264 7.14 -10.96 -23.65
N VAL A 265 7.84 -10.80 -24.78
CA VAL A 265 7.53 -11.48 -26.05
C VAL A 265 7.72 -13.00 -25.97
N ASN A 266 8.60 -13.47 -25.08
CA ASN A 266 8.53 -14.78 -24.47
C ASN A 266 8.77 -14.59 -22.96
N PRO A 267 7.81 -14.87 -22.06
CA PRO A 267 8.11 -14.89 -20.64
C PRO A 267 9.12 -16.01 -20.35
N PRO A 268 10.10 -15.80 -19.44
CA PRO A 268 10.87 -16.92 -18.91
C PRO A 268 9.90 -17.92 -18.26
N PRO A 269 10.18 -19.24 -18.29
CA PRO A 269 9.35 -20.22 -17.62
C PRO A 269 9.26 -19.85 -16.13
N GLY A 270 8.04 -19.64 -15.65
CA GLY A 270 7.80 -19.35 -14.24
C GLY A 270 8.37 -20.46 -13.34
N PRO A 271 8.74 -20.17 -12.09
CA PRO A 271 9.34 -21.17 -11.21
C PRO A 271 8.49 -22.44 -11.17
N VAL A 272 9.12 -23.60 -11.38
CA VAL A 272 8.38 -24.87 -11.48
C VAL A 272 7.91 -25.28 -10.08
N PHE A 273 6.71 -24.84 -9.74
CA PHE A 273 5.99 -25.23 -8.54
C PHE A 273 5.46 -26.65 -8.74
N ASP A 274 6.18 -27.64 -8.20
CA ASP A 274 5.72 -29.02 -8.21
C ASP A 274 4.58 -29.19 -7.20
N SER A 275 3.37 -29.37 -7.71
CA SER A 275 2.14 -29.59 -6.93
C SER A 275 2.18 -30.86 -6.08
N SER A 276 3.14 -31.76 -6.29
CA SER A 276 3.38 -32.97 -5.48
C SER A 276 4.09 -32.66 -4.14
N GLY A 277 4.68 -31.45 -4.01
CA GLY A 277 5.47 -31.06 -2.84
C GLY A 277 4.66 -30.85 -1.55
N THR A 278 5.25 -31.19 -0.40
CA THR A 278 4.68 -30.87 0.93
C THR A 278 4.64 -29.35 1.14
N VAL A 279 3.77 -28.88 2.05
CA VAL A 279 3.60 -27.44 2.34
C VAL A 279 4.93 -26.71 2.61
N ALA A 280 5.86 -27.35 3.33
CA ALA A 280 7.20 -26.81 3.58
C ALA A 280 8.01 -26.59 2.29
N SER A 281 7.90 -27.48 1.30
CA SER A 281 8.60 -27.35 0.01
C SER A 281 8.05 -26.24 -0.88
N GLN A 282 6.77 -25.87 -0.72
CA GLN A 282 6.18 -24.71 -1.41
C GLN A 282 6.64 -23.39 -0.78
N ILE A 283 6.77 -23.33 0.55
CA ILE A 283 7.31 -22.16 1.27
C ILE A 283 8.76 -21.88 0.82
N LEU A 284 9.59 -22.93 0.72
CA LEU A 284 11.01 -22.84 0.31
C LEU A 284 11.25 -22.40 -1.16
N ARG A 285 10.20 -22.28 -1.99
CA ARG A 285 10.30 -21.82 -3.40
C ARG A 285 9.60 -20.48 -3.67
N ARG A 286 9.13 -19.77 -2.64
CA ARG A 286 8.38 -18.50 -2.76
C ARG A 286 9.25 -17.26 -3.00
N PHE A 287 10.58 -17.40 -2.88
CA PHE A 287 11.58 -16.36 -3.11
C PHE A 287 12.67 -16.88 -4.06
N PRO A 288 13.38 -16.00 -4.80
CA PRO A 288 14.50 -16.41 -5.64
C PRO A 288 15.67 -16.94 -4.80
N PRO A 289 16.49 -17.86 -5.34
CA PRO A 289 17.70 -18.35 -4.68
C PRO A 289 18.71 -17.21 -4.46
N GLU A 290 19.31 -17.16 -3.28
CA GLU A 290 20.21 -16.05 -2.89
C GLU A 290 21.56 -16.06 -3.63
N ALA A 291 21.88 -17.15 -4.33
CA ALA A 291 23.10 -17.33 -5.11
C ALA A 291 22.91 -17.05 -6.62
N HIS A 292 21.90 -16.28 -7.03
CA HIS A 292 21.63 -15.98 -8.44
C HIS A 292 21.43 -14.46 -8.66
N ASP A 293 22.30 -13.86 -9.48
CA ASP A 293 22.16 -12.48 -9.97
C ASP A 293 21.04 -12.39 -11.02
N LEU A 294 19.79 -12.47 -10.57
CA LEU A 294 18.61 -12.41 -11.43
C LEU A 294 18.34 -10.99 -11.92
N ASN A 295 17.99 -10.85 -13.20
CA ASN A 295 17.56 -9.58 -13.76
C ASN A 295 16.08 -9.26 -13.44
N GLU A 296 15.69 -8.02 -13.67
CA GLU A 296 14.36 -7.50 -13.34
C GLU A 296 13.16 -8.23 -13.98
N GLN A 297 13.36 -8.92 -15.11
CA GLN A 297 12.33 -9.76 -15.75
C GLN A 297 12.29 -11.18 -15.16
N GLU A 298 13.42 -11.69 -14.66
CA GLU A 298 13.53 -12.98 -13.97
C GLU A 298 13.02 -12.89 -12.51
N LEU A 299 13.03 -11.70 -11.93
CA LEU A 299 12.43 -11.42 -10.62
C LEU A 299 10.89 -11.29 -10.68
N ASP A 300 10.32 -10.88 -11.81
CA ASP A 300 8.86 -10.64 -11.95
C ASP A 300 7.98 -11.82 -11.53
N PRO A 301 8.25 -13.08 -11.92
CA PRO A 301 7.43 -14.22 -11.50
C PRO A 301 7.31 -14.37 -9.99
N TYR A 302 8.38 -14.11 -9.22
CA TYR A 302 8.35 -14.23 -7.75
C TYR A 302 7.42 -13.18 -7.12
N PHE A 303 7.48 -11.93 -7.60
CA PHE A 303 6.59 -10.87 -7.15
C PHE A 303 5.12 -11.14 -7.53
N ILE A 304 4.86 -11.66 -8.74
CA ILE A 304 3.52 -12.03 -9.21
C ILE A 304 2.96 -13.20 -8.40
N THR A 305 3.74 -14.25 -8.16
CA THR A 305 3.35 -15.38 -7.29
C THR A 305 3.07 -14.91 -5.86
N TYR A 306 3.86 -13.99 -5.32
CA TYR A 306 3.59 -13.42 -3.99
C TYR A 306 2.29 -12.60 -3.97
N GLU A 307 2.01 -11.79 -5.00
CA GLU A 307 0.75 -11.02 -5.09
C GLU A 307 -0.49 -11.94 -5.16
N ALA A 308 -0.44 -12.99 -5.99
CA ALA A 308 -1.51 -13.97 -6.11
C ALA A 308 -1.76 -14.66 -4.75
N SER A 309 -0.71 -15.15 -4.11
CA SER A 309 -0.82 -15.95 -2.89
C SER A 309 -0.99 -15.15 -1.59
N ILE A 310 -0.80 -13.82 -1.59
CA ILE A 310 -1.28 -12.95 -0.49
C ILE A 310 -2.78 -12.61 -0.65
N LYS A 311 -3.25 -12.47 -1.90
CA LYS A 311 -4.68 -12.28 -2.23
C LYS A 311 -5.51 -13.53 -1.94
N GLU A 312 -4.98 -14.72 -2.20
CA GLU A 312 -5.60 -15.99 -1.79
C GLU A 312 -5.75 -16.09 -0.28
N LEU A 313 -4.73 -15.65 0.49
CA LEU A 313 -4.81 -15.60 1.95
C LEU A 313 -5.87 -14.60 2.43
N GLU A 314 -5.91 -13.39 1.85
CA GLU A 314 -6.95 -12.38 2.11
C GLU A 314 -8.36 -12.97 1.93
N GLN A 315 -8.59 -13.67 0.81
CA GLN A 315 -9.86 -14.36 0.51
C GLN A 315 -10.16 -15.52 1.46
N ALA A 316 -9.15 -16.27 1.91
CA ALA A 316 -9.32 -17.37 2.86
C ALA A 316 -9.71 -16.87 4.26
N LEU A 317 -9.03 -15.84 4.76
CA LEU A 317 -9.27 -15.24 6.08
C LEU A 317 -10.63 -14.52 6.13
N MET A 318 -10.91 -13.64 5.16
CA MET A 318 -12.14 -12.83 5.15
C MET A 318 -13.37 -13.58 4.62
N GLY A 319 -13.16 -14.65 3.85
CA GLY A 319 -14.22 -15.44 3.23
C GLY A 319 -14.65 -16.64 4.08
N PRO A 320 -14.13 -17.86 3.83
CA PRO A 320 -14.52 -19.05 4.59
C PRO A 320 -14.23 -18.96 6.09
N MET A 321 -13.05 -18.48 6.49
CA MET A 321 -12.64 -18.53 7.91
C MET A 321 -13.50 -17.61 8.79
N GLU A 322 -13.70 -16.34 8.40
CA GLU A 322 -14.56 -15.43 9.16
C GLU A 322 -16.03 -15.89 9.20
N LYS A 323 -16.54 -16.56 8.16
CA LYS A 323 -17.89 -17.16 8.18
C LYS A 323 -18.03 -18.28 9.20
N VAL A 324 -16.99 -19.10 9.39
CA VAL A 324 -16.96 -20.16 10.42
C VAL A 324 -16.77 -19.54 11.80
N ASN A 325 -15.77 -18.67 11.97
CA ASN A 325 -15.48 -17.94 13.21
C ASN A 325 -16.71 -17.22 13.79
N ARG A 326 -17.41 -16.42 12.96
CA ARG A 326 -18.65 -15.74 13.37
C ARG A 326 -19.77 -16.71 13.75
N ARG A 327 -19.88 -17.87 13.08
CA ARG A 327 -20.84 -18.91 13.48
C ARG A 327 -20.48 -19.51 14.84
N THR A 328 -19.20 -19.77 15.10
CA THR A 328 -18.71 -20.27 16.40
C THR A 328 -19.02 -19.29 17.52
N LEU A 329 -18.68 -18.01 17.36
CA LEU A 329 -18.95 -16.98 18.38
C LEU A 329 -20.47 -16.82 18.65
N ASN A 330 -21.30 -16.82 17.60
CA ASN A 330 -22.76 -16.78 17.76
C ASN A 330 -23.29 -18.03 18.49
N HIS A 331 -22.74 -19.21 18.20
CA HIS A 331 -23.14 -20.45 18.88
C HIS A 331 -22.75 -20.46 20.36
N LEU A 332 -21.51 -20.03 20.69
CA LEU A 332 -21.07 -19.88 22.09
C LEU A 332 -21.97 -18.88 22.85
N SER A 333 -22.34 -17.77 22.21
CA SER A 333 -23.26 -16.79 22.81
C SER A 333 -24.67 -17.36 23.07
N SER A 334 -25.18 -18.26 22.23
CA SER A 334 -26.44 -18.97 22.49
C SER A 334 -26.27 -19.94 23.65
N LEU A 335 -25.23 -20.78 23.59
CA LEU A 335 -24.93 -21.78 24.62
C LEU A 335 -24.76 -21.14 26.01
N SER A 336 -24.15 -19.96 26.11
CA SER A 336 -24.11 -19.19 27.36
C SER A 336 -25.51 -18.86 27.89
N ALA A 337 -26.42 -18.35 27.05
CA ALA A 337 -27.79 -18.02 27.47
C ALA A 337 -28.58 -19.27 27.86
N ASP A 338 -28.45 -20.35 27.08
CA ASP A 338 -29.09 -21.65 27.34
C ASP A 338 -28.60 -22.26 28.68
N LEU A 339 -27.30 -22.13 29.00
CA LEU A 339 -26.70 -22.59 30.26
C LEU A 339 -27.14 -21.76 31.48
N SER A 340 -27.28 -20.43 31.33
CA SER A 340 -27.73 -19.57 32.43
C SER A 340 -29.20 -19.80 32.79
N ASP A 341 -30.06 -20.00 31.79
CA ASP A 341 -31.46 -20.40 31.99
C ASP A 341 -31.57 -21.80 32.64
N LEU A 342 -30.69 -22.74 32.24
CA LEU A 342 -30.62 -24.08 32.82
C LEU A 342 -30.15 -24.06 34.29
N GLY A 343 -29.10 -23.28 34.61
CA GLY A 343 -28.58 -23.11 35.97
C GLY A 343 -29.65 -22.52 36.90
N ALA A 344 -30.25 -21.41 36.49
CA ALA A 344 -31.36 -20.78 37.22
C ALA A 344 -32.53 -21.75 37.48
N LYS A 345 -32.87 -22.62 36.52
CA LYS A 345 -33.94 -23.63 36.68
C LYS A 345 -33.58 -24.75 37.65
N PHE A 346 -32.35 -25.27 37.61
CA PHE A 346 -31.92 -26.28 38.59
C PHE A 346 -31.80 -25.69 40.01
N ASN A 347 -31.23 -24.50 40.16
CA ASN A 347 -31.17 -23.79 41.44
C ASN A 347 -32.59 -23.55 42.02
N ALA A 348 -33.57 -23.18 41.17
CA ALA A 348 -34.96 -23.03 41.58
C ALA A 348 -35.65 -24.38 41.93
N PHE A 349 -35.30 -25.47 41.25
CA PHE A 349 -35.83 -26.81 41.54
C PHE A 349 -35.32 -27.34 42.88
N ALA A 350 -34.03 -27.16 43.20
CA ALA A 350 -33.42 -27.55 44.47
C ALA A 350 -34.17 -27.00 45.69
N LEU A 351 -34.64 -25.74 45.61
CA LEU A 351 -35.43 -25.08 46.68
C LEU A 351 -36.80 -25.74 46.95
N SER A 352 -37.26 -26.64 46.07
CA SER A 352 -38.54 -27.35 46.20
C SER A 352 -38.40 -28.84 46.53
N GLU A 353 -37.17 -29.37 46.56
CA GLU A 353 -36.90 -30.79 46.82
C GLU A 353 -36.85 -31.08 48.34
N PRO A 354 -37.70 -31.98 48.87
CA PRO A 354 -37.72 -32.30 50.31
C PRO A 354 -36.56 -33.16 50.80
N SER A 355 -35.89 -33.94 49.93
CA SER A 355 -34.73 -34.77 50.32
C SER A 355 -33.44 -33.92 50.35
N PRO A 356 -32.74 -33.76 51.49
CA PRO A 356 -31.59 -32.86 51.59
C PRO A 356 -30.41 -33.24 50.68
N SER A 357 -30.14 -34.54 50.51
CA SER A 357 -29.04 -35.03 49.66
C SER A 357 -29.37 -34.89 48.17
N LEU A 358 -30.63 -35.09 47.77
CA LEU A 358 -31.09 -34.84 46.41
C LEU A 358 -31.13 -33.33 46.09
N ALA A 359 -31.61 -32.50 47.02
CA ALA A 359 -31.63 -31.05 46.87
C ALA A 359 -30.21 -30.48 46.66
N ALA A 360 -29.24 -30.91 47.46
CA ALA A 360 -27.83 -30.52 47.33
C ALA A 360 -27.23 -30.93 45.99
N ALA A 361 -27.53 -32.15 45.51
CA ALA A 361 -27.09 -32.61 44.19
C ALA A 361 -27.72 -31.80 43.04
N ILE A 362 -29.01 -31.47 43.12
CA ILE A 362 -29.71 -30.63 42.14
C ILE A 362 -29.13 -29.20 42.15
N GLU A 363 -28.86 -28.62 43.32
CA GLU A 363 -28.22 -27.30 43.43
C GLU A 363 -26.83 -27.32 42.81
N ARG A 364 -26.01 -28.36 43.07
CA ARG A 364 -24.66 -28.45 42.51
C ARG A 364 -24.66 -28.60 40.99
N VAL A 365 -25.68 -29.24 40.40
CA VAL A 365 -25.88 -29.26 38.93
C VAL A 365 -26.25 -27.87 38.40
N GLY A 366 -27.07 -27.09 39.11
CA GLY A 366 -27.38 -25.71 38.73
C GLY A 366 -26.15 -24.80 38.78
N GLN A 367 -25.40 -24.85 39.88
CA GLN A 367 -24.13 -24.15 40.04
C GLN A 367 -23.09 -24.56 38.97
N ALA A 368 -23.08 -25.82 38.52
CA ALA A 368 -22.22 -26.26 37.43
C ALA A 368 -22.64 -25.67 36.07
N ALA A 369 -23.94 -25.57 35.79
CA ALA A 369 -24.44 -24.90 34.59
C ALA A 369 -24.12 -23.39 34.61
N ASP A 370 -24.24 -22.72 35.76
CA ASP A 370 -23.84 -21.30 35.93
C ASP A 370 -22.33 -21.09 35.74
N SER A 371 -21.49 -22.00 36.24
CA SER A 371 -20.03 -22.01 35.99
C SER A 371 -19.71 -22.19 34.50
N SER A 372 -20.40 -23.14 33.84
CA SER A 372 -20.31 -23.37 32.39
C SER A 372 -20.77 -22.15 31.57
N TYR A 373 -21.81 -21.44 32.01
CA TYR A 373 -22.24 -20.18 31.40
C TYR A 373 -21.11 -19.14 31.40
N ILE A 374 -20.56 -18.83 32.58
CA ILE A 374 -19.50 -17.82 32.75
C ILE A 374 -18.26 -18.21 31.95
N ALA A 375 -17.84 -19.48 32.01
CA ALA A 375 -16.72 -19.99 31.22
C ALA A 375 -16.94 -19.83 29.71
N THR A 376 -18.16 -20.03 29.23
CA THR A 376 -18.50 -19.96 27.79
C THR A 376 -18.55 -18.51 27.29
N GLU A 377 -18.98 -17.56 28.14
CA GLU A 377 -18.97 -16.13 27.83
C GLU A 377 -17.52 -15.60 27.79
N GLU A 378 -16.69 -16.03 28.74
CA GLU A 378 -15.24 -15.80 28.80
C GLU A 378 -14.51 -16.37 27.56
N LEU A 379 -14.84 -17.60 27.14
CA LEU A 379 -14.31 -18.20 25.91
C LEU A 379 -14.68 -17.36 24.67
N SER A 380 -15.94 -16.97 24.53
CA SER A 380 -16.41 -16.18 23.37
C SER A 380 -15.69 -14.83 23.29
N SER A 381 -15.53 -14.15 24.44
CA SER A 381 -14.76 -12.91 24.56
C SER A 381 -13.28 -13.10 24.19
N SER A 382 -12.64 -14.14 24.73
CA SER A 382 -11.23 -14.48 24.46
C SER A 382 -10.99 -14.77 22.97
N LEU A 383 -11.83 -15.60 22.33
CA LEU A 383 -11.72 -15.90 20.91
C LEU A 383 -11.97 -14.68 20.03
N GLY A 384 -12.85 -13.76 20.44
CA GLY A 384 -13.02 -12.47 19.79
C GLY A 384 -11.73 -11.64 19.75
N ALA A 385 -11.11 -11.41 20.91
CA ALA A 385 -9.95 -10.52 21.03
C ALA A 385 -8.61 -11.16 20.65
N SER A 386 -8.43 -12.47 20.87
CA SER A 386 -7.13 -13.16 20.69
C SER A 386 -7.01 -13.98 19.39
N PHE A 387 -8.12 -14.22 18.69
CA PHE A 387 -8.15 -14.93 17.41
C PHE A 387 -8.83 -14.11 16.31
N ALA A 388 -10.10 -13.74 16.48
CA ALA A 388 -10.89 -13.11 15.42
C ALA A 388 -10.34 -11.74 14.98
N GLU A 389 -9.90 -10.91 15.94
CA GLU A 389 -9.29 -9.61 15.64
C GLU A 389 -7.91 -9.75 14.94
N PRO A 390 -6.90 -10.46 15.49
CA PRO A 390 -5.63 -10.71 14.79
C PRO A 390 -5.78 -11.34 13.40
N MET A 391 -6.76 -12.21 13.21
CA MET A 391 -7.07 -12.80 11.90
C MET A 391 -7.54 -11.75 10.87
N ARG A 392 -8.39 -10.80 11.29
CA ARG A 392 -8.83 -9.68 10.44
C ARG A 392 -7.71 -8.66 10.20
N GLU A 393 -6.91 -8.35 11.22
CA GLU A 393 -5.69 -7.53 11.08
C GLU A 393 -4.74 -8.14 10.03
N SER A 394 -4.49 -9.46 10.12
CA SER A 394 -3.62 -10.17 9.18
C SER A 394 -4.10 -10.11 7.72
N ALA A 395 -5.41 -9.97 7.47
CA ALA A 395 -5.94 -9.84 6.12
C ALA A 395 -5.68 -8.43 5.52
N GLN A 396 -5.74 -7.37 6.34
CA GLN A 396 -5.53 -5.99 5.88
C GLN A 396 -4.14 -5.75 5.28
N PHE A 397 -3.13 -6.51 5.69
CA PHE A 397 -1.79 -6.46 5.12
C PHE A 397 -1.75 -6.80 3.61
N ALA A 398 -2.69 -7.58 3.08
CA ALA A 398 -2.73 -7.90 1.66
C ALA A 398 -2.93 -6.67 0.76
N GLY A 399 -3.67 -5.66 1.24
CA GLY A 399 -3.76 -4.35 0.59
C GLY A 399 -2.45 -3.56 0.65
N VAL A 400 -1.71 -3.64 1.76
CA VAL A 400 -0.40 -3.00 1.93
C VAL A 400 0.64 -3.62 0.97
N VAL A 401 0.74 -4.95 0.94
CA VAL A 401 1.63 -5.69 0.03
C VAL A 401 1.33 -5.32 -1.43
N ARG A 402 0.05 -5.30 -1.84
CA ARG A 402 -0.34 -4.89 -3.20
C ARG A 402 0.11 -3.47 -3.54
N ASN A 403 0.07 -2.52 -2.59
CA ASN A 403 0.56 -1.15 -2.81
C ASN A 403 2.08 -1.08 -2.97
N VAL A 404 2.85 -1.84 -2.18
CA VAL A 404 4.31 -1.91 -2.29
C VAL A 404 4.74 -2.56 -3.63
N LEU A 405 4.11 -3.68 -4.00
CA LEU A 405 4.33 -4.32 -5.31
C LEU A 405 3.93 -3.39 -6.47
N ARG A 406 2.84 -2.62 -6.31
CA ARG A 406 2.42 -1.60 -7.27
C ARG A 406 3.48 -0.50 -7.46
N TYR A 407 4.16 -0.08 -6.39
CA TYR A 407 5.27 0.88 -6.45
C TYR A 407 6.45 0.33 -7.27
N ARG A 408 6.86 -0.93 -7.08
CA ARG A 408 7.88 -1.58 -7.94
C ARG A 408 7.48 -1.54 -9.41
N ILE A 409 6.24 -1.92 -9.73
CA ILE A 409 5.72 -1.91 -11.11
C ILE A 409 5.77 -0.48 -11.69
N LEU A 410 5.43 0.54 -10.90
CA LEU A 410 5.52 1.94 -11.32
C LEU A 410 6.98 2.39 -11.54
N LYS A 411 7.94 2.00 -10.69
CA LYS A 411 9.37 2.32 -10.91
C LYS A 411 9.91 1.69 -12.20
N ARG A 412 9.53 0.44 -12.49
CA ARG A 412 9.93 -0.22 -13.75
C ARG A 412 9.28 0.39 -14.99
N VAL A 413 8.00 0.78 -14.93
CA VAL A 413 7.36 1.55 -16.01
C VAL A 413 8.01 2.94 -16.17
N GLN A 414 8.43 3.59 -15.09
CA GLN A 414 9.19 4.84 -15.14
C GLN A 414 10.54 4.68 -15.85
N GLN A 415 11.27 3.58 -15.60
CA GLN A 415 12.50 3.23 -16.32
C GLN A 415 12.24 3.00 -17.81
N GLU A 416 11.20 2.25 -18.17
CA GLU A 416 10.78 2.09 -19.58
C GLU A 416 10.46 3.45 -20.23
N MET A 417 9.72 4.33 -19.55
CA MET A 417 9.37 5.66 -20.06
C MET A 417 10.60 6.56 -20.26
N ALA A 418 11.56 6.54 -19.33
CA ALA A 418 12.81 7.29 -19.46
C ALA A 418 13.66 6.80 -20.65
N ASN A 419 13.77 5.47 -20.82
CA ASN A 419 14.42 4.86 -21.98
C ASN A 419 13.73 5.25 -23.30
N ASP A 420 12.40 5.07 -23.36
CA ASP A 420 11.56 5.37 -24.52
C ASP A 420 11.56 6.86 -24.88
N GLU A 421 11.78 7.79 -23.94
CA GLU A 421 11.91 9.23 -24.21
C GLU A 421 13.33 9.61 -24.65
N LEU A 422 14.36 9.10 -23.98
CA LEU A 422 15.75 9.33 -24.34
C LEU A 422 16.06 8.89 -25.79
N LEU A 423 15.57 7.70 -26.19
CA LEU A 423 15.71 7.20 -27.56
C LEU A 423 15.07 8.13 -28.59
N LYS A 424 13.85 8.64 -28.32
CA LYS A 424 13.17 9.60 -29.20
C LYS A 424 13.93 10.92 -29.31
N LYS A 425 14.54 11.38 -28.22
CA LYS A 425 15.34 12.62 -28.20
C LYS A 425 16.64 12.47 -28.97
N LYS A 426 17.33 11.33 -28.85
CA LYS A 426 18.53 11.02 -29.66
C LYS A 426 18.21 10.95 -31.15
N ALA A 427 17.14 10.27 -31.55
CA ALA A 427 16.67 10.25 -32.94
C ALA A 427 16.27 11.64 -33.46
N LEU A 428 15.64 12.48 -32.62
CA LEU A 428 15.33 13.87 -32.96
C LEU A 428 16.61 14.72 -33.14
N LEU A 429 17.63 14.52 -32.31
CA LEU A 429 18.92 15.20 -32.46
C LEU A 429 19.58 14.83 -33.80
N GLU A 430 19.65 13.54 -34.12
CA GLU A 430 20.19 13.03 -35.39
C GLU A 430 19.47 13.63 -36.61
N GLN A 431 18.13 13.73 -36.55
CA GLN A 431 17.33 14.39 -37.58
C GLN A 431 17.64 15.89 -37.70
N LEU A 432 17.76 16.61 -36.57
CA LEU A 432 18.07 18.03 -36.55
C LEU A 432 19.48 18.32 -37.08
N GLU A 433 20.48 17.55 -36.63
CA GLU A 433 21.88 17.68 -37.06
C GLU A 433 22.04 17.36 -38.55
N THR A 434 21.35 16.33 -39.05
CA THR A 434 21.27 16.02 -40.50
C THR A 434 20.69 17.22 -41.27
N SER A 435 19.58 17.81 -40.80
CA SER A 435 18.97 18.97 -41.45
C SER A 435 19.86 20.23 -41.41
N GLU A 436 20.69 20.38 -40.37
CA GLU A 436 21.66 21.48 -40.28
C GLU A 436 22.83 21.27 -41.25
N ALA A 437 23.32 20.04 -41.40
CA ALA A 437 24.36 19.67 -42.36
C ALA A 437 23.89 19.82 -43.82
N GLU A 438 22.65 19.44 -44.14
CA GLU A 438 22.05 19.65 -45.46
C GLU A 438 21.87 21.13 -45.78
N ALA A 439 21.35 21.92 -44.84
CA ALA A 439 21.21 23.37 -45.02
C ALA A 439 22.57 24.06 -45.22
N LYS A 440 23.59 23.74 -44.40
CA LYS A 440 24.96 24.26 -44.58
C LYS A 440 25.54 23.91 -45.96
N ARG A 441 25.27 22.69 -46.46
CA ARG A 441 25.66 22.27 -47.82
C ARG A 441 24.96 23.11 -48.89
N ILE A 442 23.67 23.40 -48.74
CA ILE A 442 22.90 24.26 -49.65
C ILE A 442 23.45 25.70 -49.64
N ASP A 443 23.66 26.29 -48.47
CA ASP A 443 24.21 27.66 -48.34
C ASP A 443 25.64 27.77 -48.94
N GLN A 444 26.46 26.72 -48.81
CA GLN A 444 27.77 26.65 -49.45
C GLN A 444 27.67 26.60 -50.99
N TYR A 445 26.73 25.85 -51.56
CA TYR A 445 26.48 25.84 -53.02
C TYR A 445 25.92 27.17 -53.52
N LEU A 446 25.02 27.82 -52.78
CA LEU A 446 24.48 29.13 -53.14
C LEU A 446 25.57 30.22 -53.11
N SER A 447 26.41 30.23 -52.07
CA SER A 447 27.49 31.21 -51.90
C SER A 447 28.59 31.07 -52.97
N SER A 448 29.01 29.84 -53.28
CA SER A 448 29.99 29.57 -54.34
C SER A 448 29.45 29.86 -55.74
N SER A 449 28.15 29.66 -55.98
CA SER A 449 27.48 30.08 -57.23
C SER A 449 27.49 31.60 -57.41
N GLN A 450 27.23 32.38 -56.35
CA GLN A 450 27.29 33.84 -56.43
C GLN A 450 28.71 34.38 -56.72
N GLN A 451 29.76 33.71 -56.24
CA GLN A 451 31.15 34.14 -56.51
C GLN A 451 31.59 34.02 -57.98
N PHE A 452 30.91 33.22 -58.81
CA PHE A 452 31.20 33.13 -60.25
C PHE A 452 30.37 34.07 -61.14
N GLY A 453 29.39 34.81 -60.60
CA GLY A 453 28.57 35.77 -61.34
C GLY A 453 29.27 37.06 -61.78
N GLY A 454 30.61 37.09 -61.81
CA GLY A 454 31.43 38.30 -61.73
C GLY A 454 31.71 39.06 -63.03
N SER A 455 31.57 38.46 -64.21
CA SER A 455 31.69 39.20 -65.49
C SER A 455 31.28 38.41 -66.75
N HIS A 456 30.18 38.81 -67.39
CA HIS A 456 30.16 39.07 -68.85
C HIS A 456 28.89 39.85 -69.26
N GLN A 457 29.08 40.96 -69.97
CA GLN A 457 28.00 41.61 -70.73
C GLN A 457 27.80 40.88 -72.05
N VAL A 458 26.56 40.56 -72.43
CA VAL A 458 26.21 40.15 -73.80
C VAL A 458 24.94 40.87 -74.23
N HIS A 459 25.03 41.65 -75.30
CA HIS A 459 23.90 42.37 -75.91
C HIS A 459 23.04 41.45 -76.81
N PRO A 460 21.75 41.75 -77.02
CA PRO A 460 20.84 40.93 -77.83
C PRO A 460 20.97 41.21 -79.35
N PRO A 461 20.88 40.19 -80.21
CA PRO A 461 20.62 40.33 -81.65
C PRO A 461 19.17 39.97 -82.04
N ARG A 462 18.82 40.24 -83.32
CA ARG A 462 17.45 40.26 -83.86
C ARG A 462 17.09 39.03 -84.71
N ARG A 463 15.80 38.66 -84.65
CA ARG A 463 14.88 38.24 -85.73
C ARG A 463 15.44 37.61 -87.03
N SER A 464 14.95 36.39 -87.29
CA SER A 464 14.17 35.98 -88.47
C SER A 464 14.83 35.75 -89.84
N SER A 465 14.85 34.47 -90.23
CA SER A 465 14.55 33.99 -91.59
C SER A 465 14.06 32.51 -91.53
N SER A 466 13.43 31.90 -92.55
CA SER A 466 12.28 32.31 -93.38
C SER A 466 12.03 31.24 -94.48
N MET A 467 10.86 30.59 -94.48
CA MET A 467 10.30 29.80 -95.62
C MET A 467 11.10 28.53 -96.02
N LYS A 468 10.63 27.56 -96.82
CA LYS A 468 9.40 27.29 -97.63
C LYS A 468 9.31 25.74 -97.81
N GLU A 469 8.21 25.01 -98.06
CA GLU A 469 6.76 25.26 -98.18
C GLU A 469 6.02 24.04 -97.51
N THR A 470 4.94 23.34 -97.93
CA THR A 470 4.01 23.36 -99.08
C THR A 470 2.63 22.79 -98.68
N SER A 471 1.57 23.25 -99.37
CA SER A 471 0.30 22.58 -99.78
C SER A 471 -0.28 21.34 -99.05
N THR A 472 -1.60 21.18 -98.82
CA THR A 472 -2.81 22.04 -98.99
C THR A 472 -4.06 21.30 -98.46
N GLN A 473 -5.02 22.02 -97.83
CA GLN A 473 -6.50 21.77 -97.86
C GLN A 473 -7.05 20.40 -97.33
N HIS A 474 -8.29 20.23 -96.85
CA HIS A 474 -9.36 21.12 -96.34
C HIS A 474 -10.33 20.31 -95.43
N TYR A 475 -11.03 21.00 -94.51
CA TYR A 475 -12.39 20.69 -94.00
C TYR A 475 -12.75 19.46 -93.12
N LYS A 476 -13.23 19.80 -91.90
CA LYS A 476 -14.53 19.45 -91.27
C LYS A 476 -14.76 18.09 -90.55
N ASP A 477 -15.44 18.22 -89.39
CA ASP A 477 -16.41 17.32 -88.69
C ASP A 477 -16.16 15.79 -88.58
N GLY A 478 -16.65 15.20 -87.48
CA GLY A 478 -16.88 13.75 -87.42
C GLY A 478 -16.88 13.14 -86.02
N SER A 479 -18.08 12.90 -85.49
CA SER A 479 -18.39 12.04 -84.33
C SER A 479 -18.18 10.53 -84.61
N GLY A 480 -18.11 9.73 -83.54
CA GLY A 480 -18.14 8.25 -83.55
C GLY A 480 -16.78 7.67 -83.11
N GLU A 481 -16.63 6.95 -82.00
CA GLU A 481 -17.29 5.71 -81.53
C GLU A 481 -16.77 4.41 -82.17
N ASP A 482 -16.29 3.53 -81.28
CA ASP A 482 -16.35 2.07 -81.27
C ASP A 482 -15.53 1.15 -82.21
N THR A 483 -14.96 0.12 -81.56
CA THR A 483 -14.56 -1.23 -82.04
C THR A 483 -13.37 -1.38 -83.01
N ALA A 484 -12.59 -2.46 -83.00
CA ALA A 484 -12.34 -3.55 -82.00
C ALA A 484 -11.11 -4.40 -82.45
N SER A 485 -10.93 -5.59 -81.83
CA SER A 485 -9.98 -6.70 -82.10
C SER A 485 -8.59 -6.59 -81.42
N ILE A 486 -8.17 -7.53 -80.54
CA ILE A 486 -7.76 -8.97 -80.67
C ILE A 486 -6.25 -9.08 -81.01
N ASP A 487 -5.40 -9.99 -80.50
CA ASP A 487 -5.43 -10.98 -79.37
C ASP A 487 -3.94 -11.31 -79.01
N SER A 488 -3.51 -12.13 -78.04
CA SER A 488 -4.14 -12.98 -76.99
C SER A 488 -3.27 -12.87 -75.68
N ASP A 489 -3.14 -13.75 -74.68
CA ASP A 489 -3.53 -15.14 -74.43
C ASP A 489 -3.58 -15.47 -72.90
N PHE A 490 -3.79 -16.74 -72.51
CA PHE A 490 -4.00 -17.21 -71.13
C PHE A 490 -3.32 -18.58 -70.85
N PRO A 491 -3.04 -19.01 -69.58
CA PRO A 491 -4.04 -19.54 -68.62
C PRO A 491 -3.85 -19.04 -67.16
N HIS A 492 -4.85 -18.94 -66.26
CA HIS A 492 -6.03 -19.75 -65.87
C HIS A 492 -5.76 -20.90 -64.88
N ASN A 493 -6.29 -20.77 -63.65
CA ASN A 493 -7.35 -21.68 -63.15
C ASN A 493 -8.18 -21.07 -61.99
N HIS A 494 -9.41 -21.60 -61.82
CA HIS A 494 -10.51 -21.26 -60.89
C HIS A 494 -10.12 -21.07 -59.39
N GLY A 495 -10.90 -20.45 -58.49
CA GLY A 495 -12.30 -19.95 -58.43
C GLY A 495 -12.72 -19.88 -56.92
N ASP A 496 -13.96 -19.72 -56.43
CA ASP A 496 -15.26 -19.11 -56.77
C ASP A 496 -16.13 -19.26 -55.46
N VAL A 497 -17.26 -18.63 -55.05
CA VAL A 497 -18.40 -17.79 -55.54
C VAL A 497 -18.89 -16.95 -54.31
N SER A 498 -19.95 -16.10 -54.18
CA SER A 498 -21.03 -15.50 -54.99
C SER A 498 -21.69 -14.29 -54.24
N SER A 499 -22.76 -13.71 -54.82
CA SER A 499 -23.92 -13.03 -54.19
C SER A 499 -23.79 -11.75 -53.33
N ALA A 500 -24.43 -10.66 -53.80
CA ALA A 500 -24.98 -9.54 -52.99
C ALA A 500 -26.48 -9.82 -52.63
N PRO A 501 -27.27 -8.93 -51.96
CA PRO A 501 -27.85 -7.73 -52.64
C PRO A 501 -28.33 -6.52 -51.77
N SER A 502 -28.67 -5.40 -52.45
CA SER A 502 -29.83 -4.48 -52.19
C SER A 502 -30.00 -3.68 -50.87
N ALA A 503 -30.67 -2.50 -50.82
CA ALA A 503 -31.14 -1.56 -51.88
C ALA A 503 -31.65 -0.20 -51.31
N ARG A 504 -31.61 0.85 -52.16
CA ARG A 504 -32.52 2.04 -52.32
C ARG A 504 -32.87 2.91 -51.08
N VAL A 505 -32.61 4.24 -51.04
CA VAL A 505 -32.98 5.40 -51.90
C VAL A 505 -34.38 5.99 -51.58
N GLY A 506 -34.42 7.28 -51.20
CA GLY A 506 -35.61 8.12 -51.01
C GLY A 506 -35.23 9.60 -50.72
N VAL A 507 -36.05 10.58 -51.13
CA VAL A 507 -35.75 12.04 -51.16
C VAL A 507 -37.08 12.85 -51.11
N PRO A 508 -37.10 14.19 -50.94
CA PRO A 508 -37.00 14.99 -49.70
C PRO A 508 -38.32 15.72 -49.31
N GLU A 509 -38.37 16.44 -48.16
CA GLU A 509 -38.92 17.83 -48.12
C GLU A 509 -38.64 18.68 -46.85
N ARG A 510 -39.23 19.90 -46.83
CA ARG A 510 -39.12 21.14 -46.02
C ARG A 510 -39.84 21.07 -44.64
N SER A 511 -39.74 21.99 -43.65
CA SER A 511 -38.90 23.19 -43.36
C SER A 511 -39.18 23.78 -41.94
N ALA A 512 -38.30 24.68 -41.43
CA ALA A 512 -38.52 25.72 -40.39
C ALA A 512 -38.67 25.27 -38.89
N SER A 513 -38.36 26.08 -37.84
CA SER A 513 -37.44 27.26 -37.70
C SER A 513 -37.23 27.67 -36.20
N ILE A 514 -36.28 28.59 -35.95
CA ILE A 514 -36.05 29.43 -34.73
C ILE A 514 -35.36 28.80 -33.47
N SER A 515 -34.06 29.12 -33.38
CA SER A 515 -33.19 29.43 -32.22
C SER A 515 -33.69 29.38 -30.75
N ASN A 516 -32.83 28.84 -29.87
CA ASN A 516 -32.33 29.61 -28.72
C ASN A 516 -30.93 29.11 -28.24
N HIS A 517 -30.09 30.01 -27.72
CA HIS A 517 -28.67 29.73 -27.42
C HIS A 517 -28.36 29.32 -25.97
N ARG A 518 -27.37 28.44 -25.78
CA ARG A 518 -26.52 28.34 -24.58
C ARG A 518 -25.05 28.15 -24.97
N LYS A 519 -24.12 28.63 -24.13
CA LYS A 519 -22.66 28.60 -24.36
C LYS A 519 -21.98 27.48 -23.55
N ALA A 520 -20.99 26.85 -24.15
CA ALA A 520 -19.93 26.06 -23.51
C ALA A 520 -18.62 26.27 -24.32
N PRO A 521 -17.42 26.11 -23.71
CA PRO A 521 -16.17 26.58 -24.31
C PRO A 521 -15.56 25.61 -25.32
N SER A 522 -14.93 26.15 -26.37
CA SER A 522 -14.17 25.40 -27.38
C SER A 522 -12.67 25.39 -27.07
N SER A 523 -12.06 24.20 -27.04
CA SER A 523 -10.60 24.02 -26.91
C SER A 523 -10.04 23.19 -28.06
N ASN A 524 -9.37 23.87 -28.99
CA ASN A 524 -8.48 23.42 -30.07
C ASN A 524 -8.31 21.89 -30.31
N SER A 525 -8.85 21.42 -31.43
CA SER A 525 -8.32 20.30 -32.22
C SER A 525 -8.83 20.41 -33.67
N ILE A 526 -7.91 20.38 -34.65
CA ILE A 526 -8.05 20.46 -36.14
C ILE A 526 -6.75 21.12 -36.65
N THR A 527 -6.02 20.68 -37.69
CA THR A 527 -6.06 19.44 -38.51
C THR A 527 -4.67 19.18 -39.09
N ASN A 528 -4.37 17.92 -39.40
CA ASN A 528 -3.33 17.58 -40.38
C ASN A 528 -3.90 17.63 -41.81
N LYS A 529 -3.02 17.82 -42.82
CA LYS A 529 -3.29 17.98 -44.27
C LYS A 529 -3.72 19.39 -44.75
N ILE A 530 -2.75 20.13 -45.31
CA ILE A 530 -2.78 20.78 -46.63
C ILE A 530 -1.30 21.03 -47.00
N PHE A 531 -0.86 20.55 -48.15
CA PHE A 531 0.40 20.97 -48.77
C PHE A 531 0.18 21.15 -50.27
N GLY A 532 0.44 22.37 -50.75
CA GLY A 532 0.34 22.79 -52.14
C GLY A 532 1.15 24.08 -52.32
N PRO A 533 1.85 24.28 -53.46
CA PRO A 533 2.94 25.24 -53.53
C PRO A 533 2.47 26.67 -53.89
N ILE A 534 2.69 27.63 -52.98
CA ILE A 534 2.52 29.07 -53.27
C ILE A 534 3.78 29.84 -52.86
N ARG A 535 4.16 30.79 -53.72
CA ARG A 535 5.34 31.67 -53.57
C ARG A 535 5.02 32.92 -52.76
N HIS A 536 6.04 33.47 -52.09
CA HIS A 536 6.17 34.85 -51.60
C HIS A 536 4.93 35.55 -51.02
N ALA A 537 4.83 35.55 -49.69
CA ALA A 537 4.19 36.64 -48.94
C ALA A 537 4.95 36.84 -47.61
N ILE A 538 6.04 37.61 -47.65
CA ILE A 538 6.75 38.05 -46.44
C ILE A 538 6.19 39.40 -46.02
N GLN A 539 5.62 39.48 -44.82
CA GLN A 539 5.48 40.74 -44.08
C GLN A 539 5.63 40.42 -42.59
N GLY A 540 6.64 41.00 -41.95
CA GLY A 540 7.24 40.40 -40.75
C GLY A 540 6.64 40.79 -39.41
N VAL A 541 6.62 39.81 -38.51
CA VAL A 541 7.06 39.94 -37.11
C VAL A 541 8.00 38.74 -36.85
N ALA A 542 9.00 38.91 -35.98
CA ALA A 542 10.04 37.93 -35.67
C ALA A 542 11.03 37.66 -36.82
N ASP A 543 11.91 38.63 -37.07
CA ASP A 543 13.24 38.38 -37.62
C ASP A 543 14.06 37.63 -36.56
N VAL A 544 13.93 36.30 -36.53
CA VAL A 544 14.82 35.41 -35.81
C VAL A 544 15.54 34.59 -36.88
N ASP A 545 16.86 34.77 -36.96
CA ASP A 545 17.73 34.03 -37.87
C ASP A 545 17.37 32.53 -37.90
N PRO A 546 16.97 31.97 -39.06
CA PRO A 546 16.63 30.57 -39.19
C PRO A 546 17.81 29.62 -38.94
N GLU A 547 19.07 30.08 -39.04
CA GLU A 547 20.24 29.31 -38.61
C GLU A 547 20.35 29.27 -37.09
N ARG A 548 20.34 30.43 -36.42
CA ARG A 548 20.26 30.52 -34.96
C ARG A 548 19.11 29.71 -34.38
N THR A 549 17.92 29.78 -34.95
CA THR A 549 16.75 29.00 -34.51
C THR A 549 17.02 27.49 -34.52
N ARG A 550 17.71 26.98 -35.55
CA ARG A 550 18.13 25.57 -35.65
C ARG A 550 19.22 25.22 -34.63
N ARG A 551 20.23 26.08 -34.47
CA ARG A 551 21.31 25.91 -33.48
C ARG A 551 20.81 25.92 -32.04
N ASP A 552 19.87 26.81 -31.72
CA ASP A 552 19.23 26.90 -30.41
C ASP A 552 18.36 25.64 -30.14
N ALA A 553 17.64 25.14 -31.15
CA ALA A 553 16.88 23.89 -31.06
C ALA A 553 17.78 22.65 -30.88
N ILE A 554 18.90 22.57 -31.58
CA ILE A 554 19.91 21.50 -31.43
C ILE A 554 20.53 21.55 -30.03
N SER A 555 20.98 22.74 -29.58
CA SER A 555 21.57 22.93 -28.25
C SER A 555 20.62 22.50 -27.13
N LYS A 556 19.36 22.95 -27.19
CA LYS A 556 18.30 22.55 -26.24
C LYS A 556 17.96 21.07 -26.32
N THR A 557 18.10 20.43 -27.47
CA THR A 557 17.90 18.98 -27.61
C THR A 557 19.05 18.19 -27.00
N ARG A 558 20.30 18.65 -27.13
CA ARG A 558 21.47 18.07 -26.43
C ARG A 558 21.36 18.20 -24.91
N GLU A 559 20.99 19.40 -24.41
CA GLU A 559 20.72 19.62 -22.98
C GLU A 559 19.60 18.68 -22.47
N SER A 560 18.51 18.55 -23.24
CA SER A 560 17.42 17.63 -22.92
C SER A 560 17.82 16.14 -22.98
N ILE A 561 18.87 15.78 -23.70
CA ILE A 561 19.42 14.41 -23.72
C ILE A 561 20.25 14.18 -22.45
N GLU A 562 21.15 15.09 -22.09
CA GLU A 562 21.96 14.98 -20.88
C GLU A 562 21.09 14.85 -19.61
N GLN A 563 20.03 15.66 -19.50
CA GLN A 563 19.03 15.58 -18.43
C GLN A 563 18.32 14.20 -18.38
N LEU A 564 18.04 13.60 -19.54
CA LEU A 564 17.40 12.28 -19.64
C LEU A 564 18.38 11.11 -19.47
N GLU A 565 19.66 11.29 -19.74
CA GLU A 565 20.71 10.30 -19.42
C GLU A 565 20.91 10.22 -17.90
N GLN A 566 20.97 11.37 -17.22
CA GLN A 566 20.94 11.42 -15.76
C GLN A 566 19.67 10.77 -15.19
N ALA A 567 18.49 11.04 -15.79
CA ALA A 567 17.23 10.42 -15.41
C ALA A 567 17.21 8.90 -15.63
N GLN A 568 17.79 8.42 -16.74
CA GLN A 568 17.91 6.99 -17.06
C GLN A 568 18.77 6.26 -16.01
N VAL A 569 19.92 6.84 -15.62
CA VAL A 569 20.79 6.27 -14.58
C VAL A 569 20.07 6.22 -13.24
N ALA A 570 19.38 7.30 -12.85
CA ALA A 570 18.57 7.32 -11.63
C ALA A 570 17.44 6.27 -11.66
N ALA A 571 16.67 6.18 -12.75
CA ALA A 571 15.59 5.20 -12.88
C ALA A 571 16.11 3.74 -12.85
N ALA A 572 17.29 3.47 -13.41
CA ALA A 572 17.90 2.15 -13.38
C ALA A 572 18.43 1.77 -11.97
N GLN A 573 18.92 2.75 -11.20
CA GLN A 573 19.28 2.55 -9.80
C GLN A 573 18.03 2.32 -8.94
N ASP A 574 17.05 3.21 -9.04
CA ASP A 574 15.77 3.15 -8.33
C ASP A 574 15.03 1.82 -8.51
N VAL A 575 15.08 1.25 -9.72
CA VAL A 575 14.45 -0.05 -9.97
C VAL A 575 15.15 -1.17 -9.19
N ARG A 576 16.49 -1.21 -9.21
CA ARG A 576 17.26 -2.23 -8.47
C ARG A 576 17.07 -2.09 -6.96
N ASP A 577 17.16 -0.87 -6.45
CA ASP A 577 17.04 -0.60 -5.01
C ASP A 577 15.63 -0.88 -4.50
N ALA A 578 14.60 -0.52 -5.28
CA ALA A 578 13.22 -0.88 -4.96
C ALA A 578 13.01 -2.40 -5.00
N SER A 579 13.48 -3.11 -6.03
CA SER A 579 13.39 -4.57 -6.13
C SER A 579 14.07 -5.27 -4.96
N ALA A 580 15.31 -4.89 -4.62
CA ALA A 580 16.08 -5.49 -3.54
C ALA A 580 15.43 -5.24 -2.16
N SER A 581 15.08 -3.98 -1.87
CA SER A 581 14.46 -3.61 -0.59
C SER A 581 13.08 -4.24 -0.41
N ILE A 582 12.23 -4.25 -1.44
CA ILE A 582 10.92 -4.91 -1.38
C ILE A 582 11.08 -6.41 -1.21
N LEU A 583 12.05 -7.05 -1.86
CA LEU A 583 12.30 -8.48 -1.70
C LEU A 583 12.76 -8.83 -0.27
N GLN A 584 13.62 -8.01 0.33
CA GLN A 584 14.03 -8.13 1.73
C GLN A 584 12.85 -7.92 2.69
N ASP A 585 12.01 -6.91 2.45
CA ASP A 585 10.83 -6.60 3.26
C ASP A 585 9.79 -7.73 3.20
N LEU A 586 9.54 -8.30 2.01
CA LEU A 586 8.67 -9.46 1.82
C LEU A 586 9.20 -10.71 2.56
N LYS A 587 10.52 -10.92 2.61
CA LYS A 587 11.13 -11.99 3.43
C LYS A 587 10.86 -11.75 4.93
N ARG A 588 11.07 -10.54 5.45
CA ARG A 588 10.75 -10.19 6.85
C ARG A 588 9.26 -10.39 7.14
N PHE A 589 8.39 -9.85 6.29
CA PHE A 589 6.94 -9.92 6.46
C PHE A 589 6.40 -11.35 6.34
N GLN A 590 6.99 -12.22 5.50
CA GLN A 590 6.63 -13.63 5.45
C GLN A 590 6.77 -14.30 6.82
N ASN A 591 7.91 -14.08 7.49
CA ASN A 591 8.22 -14.62 8.81
C ASN A 591 7.26 -14.03 9.87
N GLU A 592 7.09 -12.70 9.89
CA GLU A 592 6.20 -12.02 10.84
C GLU A 592 4.75 -12.52 10.74
N LYS A 593 4.25 -12.72 9.51
CA LYS A 593 2.94 -13.31 9.22
C LYS A 593 2.82 -14.77 9.68
N GLU A 594 3.89 -15.56 9.60
CA GLU A 594 3.88 -16.95 10.11
C GLU A 594 3.90 -17.00 11.65
N ASP A 595 4.63 -16.08 12.29
CA ASP A 595 4.64 -15.91 13.74
C ASP A 595 3.27 -15.43 14.26
N ASP A 596 2.62 -14.48 13.57
CA ASP A 596 1.27 -14.04 13.87
C ASP A 596 0.26 -15.19 13.76
N LEU A 597 0.26 -15.92 12.64
CA LEU A 597 -0.59 -17.10 12.43
C LEU A 597 -0.40 -18.13 13.55
N ARG A 598 0.87 -18.45 13.89
CA ARG A 598 1.18 -19.36 14.99
C ARG A 598 0.67 -18.83 16.32
N ARG A 599 0.82 -17.54 16.58
CA ARG A 599 0.38 -16.87 17.83
C ARG A 599 -1.14 -16.93 18.02
N TYR A 600 -1.93 -16.52 17.02
CA TYR A 600 -3.39 -16.51 17.19
C TYR A 600 -4.03 -17.90 17.13
N MET A 601 -3.44 -18.85 16.38
CA MET A 601 -3.87 -20.25 16.44
C MET A 601 -3.56 -20.91 17.79
N LEU A 602 -2.41 -20.59 18.40
CA LEU A 602 -2.10 -21.03 19.77
C LEU A 602 -3.01 -20.38 20.81
N ALA A 603 -3.41 -19.12 20.64
CA ALA A 603 -4.37 -18.45 21.53
C ALA A 603 -5.77 -19.09 21.45
N TYR A 604 -6.24 -19.40 20.24
CA TYR A 604 -7.48 -20.15 20.01
C TYR A 604 -7.45 -21.51 20.73
N ALA A 605 -6.39 -22.29 20.54
CA ALA A 605 -6.23 -23.59 21.17
C ALA A 605 -6.17 -23.52 22.70
N LYS A 606 -5.46 -22.54 23.28
CA LYS A 606 -5.38 -22.34 24.73
C LYS A 606 -6.73 -21.99 25.34
N SER A 607 -7.45 -21.03 24.76
CA SER A 607 -8.77 -20.61 25.26
C SER A 607 -9.75 -21.79 25.31
N GLN A 608 -9.75 -22.63 24.27
CA GLN A 608 -10.56 -23.86 24.21
C GLN A 608 -10.16 -24.88 25.30
N ILE A 609 -8.86 -25.07 25.55
CA ILE A 609 -8.36 -25.98 26.60
C ILE A 609 -8.69 -25.45 28.01
N GLU A 610 -8.59 -24.15 28.23
CA GLU A 610 -8.88 -23.50 29.51
C GLU A 610 -10.39 -23.56 29.83
N TRP A 611 -11.25 -23.27 28.83
CA TRP A 611 -12.69 -23.52 28.91
C TRP A 611 -13.02 -24.99 29.22
N ALA A 612 -12.45 -25.93 28.47
CA ALA A 612 -12.73 -27.36 28.65
C ALA A 612 -12.32 -27.87 30.04
N LYS A 613 -11.20 -27.38 30.60
CA LYS A 613 -10.76 -27.69 31.97
C LYS A 613 -11.74 -27.15 33.01
N LYS A 614 -12.07 -25.85 32.95
CA LYS A 614 -12.97 -25.17 33.89
C LYS A 614 -14.35 -25.83 33.93
N ASN A 615 -14.88 -26.21 32.77
CA ASN A 615 -16.10 -27.00 32.68
C ASN A 615 -15.92 -28.40 33.31
N LYS A 616 -14.89 -29.17 32.92
CA LYS A 616 -14.65 -30.52 33.45
C LYS A 616 -14.59 -30.53 34.98
N GLU A 617 -13.84 -29.58 35.55
CA GLU A 617 -13.66 -29.43 37.00
C GLU A 617 -15.01 -29.26 37.73
N THR A 618 -15.84 -28.28 37.34
CA THR A 618 -17.14 -28.08 38.02
C THR A 618 -18.12 -29.23 37.80
N TRP A 619 -18.08 -29.91 36.64
CA TRP A 619 -18.93 -31.08 36.39
C TRP A 619 -18.45 -32.36 37.10
N GLU A 620 -17.15 -32.51 37.38
CA GLU A 620 -16.64 -33.57 38.26
C GLU A 620 -17.05 -33.33 39.73
N GLU A 621 -17.06 -32.08 40.19
CA GLU A 621 -17.60 -31.72 41.51
C GLU A 621 -19.11 -31.99 41.60
N ALA A 622 -19.89 -31.64 40.56
CA ALA A 622 -21.33 -31.95 40.52
C ALA A 622 -21.60 -33.46 40.53
N LYS A 623 -20.83 -34.25 39.77
CA LYS A 623 -20.89 -35.71 39.83
C LYS A 623 -20.58 -36.24 41.23
N ALA A 624 -19.58 -35.69 41.91
CA ALA A 624 -19.22 -36.09 43.27
C ALA A 624 -20.28 -35.73 44.33
N GLU A 625 -21.20 -34.79 44.05
CA GLU A 625 -22.38 -34.54 44.89
C GLU A 625 -23.53 -35.51 44.57
N ILE A 626 -23.77 -35.79 43.29
CA ILE A 626 -24.76 -36.79 42.84
C ILE A 626 -24.43 -38.19 43.41
N GLU A 627 -23.16 -38.55 43.52
CA GLU A 627 -22.71 -39.82 44.11
C GLU A 627 -22.89 -39.92 45.65
N LYS A 628 -23.49 -38.89 46.29
CA LYS A 628 -23.87 -38.89 47.72
C LYS A 628 -25.39 -38.95 47.95
N ILE A 629 -26.20 -39.05 46.90
CA ILE A 629 -27.66 -39.20 47.05
C ILE A 629 -27.93 -40.54 47.75
N ASP A 630 -28.68 -40.50 48.84
CA ASP A 630 -29.02 -41.72 49.61
C ASP A 630 -29.94 -42.64 48.77
N GLU A 631 -29.54 -43.90 48.58
CA GLU A 631 -30.42 -44.93 48.01
C GLU A 631 -31.49 -45.33 49.05
N THR A 632 -32.74 -44.98 48.77
CA THR A 632 -33.93 -45.23 49.61
C THR A 632 -34.62 -46.57 49.33
#